data_AF-A0A7S1G8Z6-F1
#
_entry.id   AF-A0A7S1G8Z6-F1
#
_cell.length_a   1.000
_cell.length_b   1.000
_cell.length_c   1.000
_cell.angle_alpha   90.00
_cell.angle_beta   90.00
_cell.angle_gamma   90.00
#
_symmetry.space_group_name_H-M   'P 1'
#
loop_
_entity.id
_entity.type
_entity.pdbx_description
1 polymer ?
#
loop_
_entity_poly.entity_id
_entity_poly.type
_entity_poly.pdbx_seq_one_letter_code
_entity_poly.pdbx_strand_id
1 'polypeptide(L)'
;GTMANLVAHKRLALLFVQLGGVAQLLTLLDAYTNRRDTLVESTSLCLYGFAAQPTVFAAVAELPYFRRVIAAAIGFLSAQHEPARRFAANFFSFAFAYRVVLSAFEAQRGPPALLRAAVPLPDEDTEGNADDRNAHHLVKAVLQYLRGHVAQFIVDAGARHA
;
A
#
# COMPACT_ATOMS: atom_id res chain seq x y z
N GLY A 1 18.27 0.25 -7.45
CA GLY A 1 18.83 -0.57 -6.36
C GLY A 1 19.04 0.15 -5.04
N THR A 2 19.15 1.48 -4.97
CA THR A 2 19.57 2.19 -3.73
C THR A 2 18.48 2.30 -2.66
N MET A 3 17.21 2.54 -3.04
CA MET A 3 16.10 2.72 -2.10
C MET A 3 15.65 1.40 -1.43
N ALA A 4 15.82 0.26 -2.10
CA ALA A 4 15.50 -1.06 -1.54
C ALA A 4 16.38 -1.39 -0.32
N ASN A 5 17.67 -1.05 -0.38
CA ASN A 5 18.61 -1.24 0.72
C ASN A 5 18.31 -0.31 1.91
N LEU A 6 17.79 0.88 1.63
CA LEU A 6 17.38 1.83 2.67
C LEU A 6 16.22 1.29 3.51
N VAL A 7 15.20 0.72 2.86
CA VAL A 7 14.03 0.16 3.55
C VAL A 7 14.29 -1.22 4.16
N ALA A 8 15.30 -1.95 3.68
CA ALA A 8 15.69 -3.25 4.23
C ALA A 8 16.21 -3.16 5.68
N HIS A 9 16.81 -2.03 6.07
CA HIS A 9 17.34 -1.85 7.42
C HIS A 9 16.45 -0.91 8.25
N LYS A 10 15.72 -1.47 9.23
CA LYS A 10 14.74 -0.76 10.08
C LYS A 10 15.23 0.61 10.58
N ARG A 11 16.48 0.70 11.05
CA ARG A 11 17.06 1.97 11.56
C ARG A 11 17.15 3.05 10.48
N LEU A 12 17.53 2.67 9.27
CA LEU A 12 17.64 3.59 8.14
C LEU A 12 16.25 4.00 7.63
N ALA A 13 15.31 3.07 7.60
CA ALA A 13 13.92 3.34 7.25
C ALA A 13 13.27 4.34 8.22
N LEU A 14 13.44 4.17 9.54
CA LEU A 14 12.96 5.12 10.54
C LEU A 14 13.59 6.49 10.37
N LEU A 15 14.91 6.56 10.20
CA LEU A 15 15.62 7.82 10.01
C LEU A 15 15.15 8.53 8.73
N PHE A 16 14.91 7.79 7.65
CA PHE A 16 14.33 8.34 6.43
C PHE A 16 12.95 8.95 6.64
N VAL A 17 12.07 8.26 7.40
CA VAL A 17 10.74 8.80 7.76
C VAL A 17 10.88 10.06 8.60
N GLN A 18 11.73 10.05 9.62
CA GLN A 18 11.96 11.18 10.54
C GLN A 18 12.53 12.42 9.84
N LEU A 19 13.37 12.23 8.82
CA LEU A 19 13.96 13.31 8.03
C LEU A 19 13.03 13.81 6.91
N GLY A 20 11.76 13.39 6.88
CA GLY A 20 10.79 13.83 5.87
C GLY A 20 10.96 13.18 4.50
N GLY A 21 11.73 12.09 4.41
CA GLY A 21 12.00 11.39 3.15
C GLY A 21 10.72 10.88 2.45
N VAL A 22 9.69 10.51 3.22
CA VAL A 22 8.39 10.12 2.65
C VAL A 22 7.73 11.28 1.91
N ALA A 23 7.80 12.50 2.46
CA ALA A 23 7.26 13.69 1.79
C ALA A 23 7.98 13.96 0.47
N GLN A 24 9.32 13.86 0.47
CA GLN A 24 10.12 14.05 -0.74
C GLN A 24 9.80 12.99 -1.81
N LEU A 25 9.66 11.73 -1.41
CA LEU A 25 9.31 10.64 -2.31
C LEU A 25 7.93 10.83 -2.96
N LEU A 26 6.93 11.31 -2.20
CA LEU A 26 5.62 11.67 -2.77
C LEU A 26 5.70 12.89 -3.70
N THR A 27 6.46 13.92 -3.32
CA THR A 27 6.67 15.10 -4.17
C THR A 27 7.35 14.75 -5.49
N LEU A 28 8.34 13.84 -5.47
CA LEU A 28 8.95 13.32 -6.69
C LEU A 28 7.90 12.58 -7.53
N LEU A 29 7.10 11.70 -6.92
CA LEU A 29 6.04 10.97 -7.64
C LEU A 29 5.03 11.92 -8.33
N ASP A 30 4.69 13.04 -7.69
CA ASP A 30 3.75 14.03 -8.22
C ASP A 30 4.38 14.91 -9.31
N ALA A 31 5.66 15.27 -9.17
CA ALA A 31 6.35 16.17 -10.10
C ALA A 31 6.61 15.54 -11.49
N TYR A 32 6.74 14.22 -11.56
CA TYR A 32 6.97 13.52 -12.83
C TYR A 32 5.63 13.11 -13.48
N THR A 33 5.11 13.98 -14.35
CA THR A 33 3.87 13.79 -15.13
C THR A 33 3.93 12.59 -16.08
N ASN A 34 5.11 12.28 -16.62
CA ASN A 34 5.41 10.99 -17.28
C ASN A 34 6.23 10.14 -16.32
N ARG A 35 5.54 9.54 -15.35
CA ARG A 35 6.12 8.67 -14.34
C ARG A 35 7.01 7.61 -15.00
N ARG A 36 8.34 7.72 -14.81
CA ARG A 36 9.25 6.65 -15.22
C ARG A 36 8.93 5.40 -14.39
N ASP A 37 8.79 4.24 -15.03
CA ASP A 37 8.47 2.98 -14.36
C ASP A 37 9.39 2.70 -13.17
N THR A 38 10.67 3.05 -13.27
CA THR A 38 11.65 2.94 -12.18
C THR A 38 11.29 3.76 -10.95
N LEU A 39 10.74 4.97 -11.10
CA LEU A 39 10.31 5.81 -9.98
C LEU A 39 9.07 5.23 -9.32
N VAL A 40 8.11 4.77 -10.12
CA VAL A 40 6.87 4.14 -9.66
C VAL A 40 7.18 2.86 -8.89
N GLU A 41 8.03 2.01 -9.44
CA GLU A 41 8.49 0.77 -8.82
C GLU A 41 9.25 1.03 -7.54
N SER A 42 10.22 1.95 -7.55
CA SER A 42 11.00 2.27 -6.35
C SER A 42 10.11 2.85 -5.24
N THR A 43 9.16 3.71 -5.62
CA THR A 43 8.23 4.33 -4.68
C THR A 43 7.29 3.31 -4.05
N SER A 44 6.65 2.47 -4.87
CA SER A 44 5.75 1.41 -4.40
C SER A 44 6.49 0.37 -3.54
N LEU A 45 7.73 0.01 -3.91
CA LEU A 45 8.60 -0.85 -3.11
C LEU A 45 8.93 -0.23 -1.74
N CYS A 46 9.23 1.08 -1.67
CA CYS A 46 9.47 1.75 -0.41
C CYS A 46 8.24 1.72 0.51
N LEU A 47 7.06 2.05 -0.04
CA LEU A 47 5.83 2.01 0.74
C LEU A 47 5.57 0.61 1.29
N TYR A 48 5.70 -0.42 0.45
CA TYR A 48 5.63 -1.81 0.89
C TYR A 48 6.65 -2.12 2.00
N GLY A 49 7.92 -1.75 1.82
CA GLY A 49 8.98 -1.96 2.81
C GLY A 49 8.68 -1.32 4.15
N PHE A 50 8.06 -0.13 4.17
CA PHE A 50 7.60 0.50 5.40
C PHE A 50 6.47 -0.29 6.06
N ALA A 51 5.44 -0.69 5.29
CA ALA A 51 4.30 -1.45 5.81
C ALA A 51 4.68 -2.83 6.35
N ALA A 52 5.69 -3.48 5.76
CA ALA A 52 6.22 -4.75 6.24
C ALA A 52 6.93 -4.66 7.60
N GLN A 53 7.23 -3.45 8.08
CA GLN A 53 7.93 -3.19 9.34
C GLN A 53 7.02 -2.42 10.31
N PRO A 54 6.36 -3.07 11.29
CA PRO A 54 5.35 -2.43 12.13
C PRO A 54 5.80 -1.14 12.82
N THR A 55 7.04 -1.11 13.34
CA THR A 55 7.59 0.10 13.97
C THR A 55 7.78 1.25 12.98
N VAL A 56 8.20 0.97 11.75
CA VAL A 56 8.36 2.00 10.72
C VAL A 56 7.00 2.47 10.25
N PHE A 57 6.08 1.54 10.00
CA PHE A 57 4.75 1.88 9.53
C PHE A 57 3.96 2.70 10.56
N ALA A 58 4.10 2.41 11.85
CA ALA A 58 3.53 3.25 12.90
C ALA A 58 4.04 4.70 12.78
N ALA A 59 5.34 4.92 12.57
CA ALA A 59 5.88 6.26 12.37
C ALA A 59 5.36 6.93 11.07
N VAL A 60 5.12 6.16 10.01
CA VAL A 60 4.51 6.66 8.77
C VAL A 60 3.05 7.04 8.97
N ALA A 61 2.31 6.26 9.77
CA ALA A 61 0.89 6.45 10.06
C ALA A 61 0.61 7.74 10.83
N GLU A 62 1.57 8.23 11.61
CA GLU A 62 1.49 9.49 12.36
C GLU A 62 1.81 10.74 11.51
N LEU A 63 2.22 10.57 10.24
CA LEU A 63 2.57 11.71 9.39
C LEU A 63 1.32 12.54 9.04
N PRO A 64 1.39 13.88 9.04
CA PRO A 64 0.23 14.74 8.74
C PRO A 64 -0.28 14.57 7.30
N TYR A 65 0.57 14.06 6.40
CA TYR A 65 0.25 13.77 5.00
C TYR A 65 -0.01 12.28 4.74
N PHE A 66 -0.27 11.47 5.77
CA PHE A 66 -0.51 10.04 5.63
C PHE A 66 -1.59 9.69 4.60
N ARG A 67 -2.64 10.51 4.47
CA ARG A 67 -3.67 10.33 3.43
C ARG A 67 -3.08 10.30 2.01
N ARG A 68 -2.03 11.10 1.72
CA ARG A 68 -1.32 11.09 0.43
C ARG A 68 -0.55 9.79 0.21
N VAL A 69 -0.01 9.19 1.28
CA VAL A 69 0.61 7.84 1.21
C VAL A 69 -0.42 6.81 0.76
N ILE A 70 -1.61 6.84 1.36
CA ILE A 70 -2.72 5.95 1.00
C ILE A 70 -3.20 6.22 -0.43
N ALA A 71 -3.35 7.48 -0.83
CA ALA A 71 -3.71 7.85 -2.21
C ALA A 71 -2.71 7.29 -3.23
N ALA A 72 -1.41 7.42 -2.95
CA ALA A 72 -0.35 6.90 -3.82
C ALA A 72 -0.43 5.37 -3.92
N ALA A 73 -0.59 4.67 -2.79
CA ALA A 73 -0.74 3.22 -2.76
C ALA A 73 -1.99 2.73 -3.53
N ILE A 74 -3.13 3.43 -3.40
CA ILE A 74 -4.34 3.15 -4.19
C ILE A 74 -4.05 3.35 -5.69
N GLY A 75 -3.36 4.44 -6.05
CA GLY A 75 -2.98 4.72 -7.44
C GLY A 75 -2.12 3.61 -8.04
N PHE A 76 -1.22 3.01 -7.27
CA PHE A 76 -0.38 1.90 -7.71
C PHE A 76 -1.16 0.59 -7.97
N LEU A 77 -2.29 0.35 -7.29
CA LEU A 77 -3.15 -0.80 -7.60
C LEU A 77 -3.69 -0.76 -9.04
N SER A 78 -3.84 0.45 -9.60
CA SER A 78 -4.33 0.67 -10.96
C SER A 78 -3.23 0.98 -11.98
N ALA A 79 -1.94 0.83 -11.61
CA ALA A 79 -0.83 1.11 -12.51
C ALA A 79 -0.70 0.04 -13.60
N GLN A 80 -0.31 0.44 -14.81
CA GLN A 80 0.02 -0.51 -15.88
C GLN A 80 1.31 -1.31 -15.59
N HIS A 81 2.21 -0.76 -14.77
CA HIS A 81 3.45 -1.41 -14.33
C HIS A 81 3.19 -2.52 -13.29
N GLU A 82 3.40 -3.79 -13.65
CA GLU A 82 3.11 -4.96 -12.79
C GLU A 82 3.81 -4.92 -11.43
N PRO A 83 5.12 -4.62 -11.33
CA PRO A 83 5.80 -4.53 -10.05
C PRO A 83 5.13 -3.55 -9.08
N ALA A 84 4.62 -2.42 -9.61
CA ALA A 84 3.94 -1.42 -8.80
C ALA A 84 2.63 -1.94 -8.22
N ARG A 85 1.81 -2.61 -9.04
CA ARG A 85 0.58 -3.27 -8.58
C ARG A 85 0.88 -4.31 -7.50
N ARG A 86 1.90 -5.14 -7.74
CA ARG A 86 2.31 -6.19 -6.80
C ARG A 86 2.78 -5.62 -5.46
N PHE A 87 3.61 -4.58 -5.47
CA PHE A 87 4.05 -3.93 -4.24
C PHE A 87 2.91 -3.21 -3.52
N ALA A 88 1.95 -2.62 -4.23
CA ALA A 88 0.76 -2.04 -3.64
C ALA A 88 -0.15 -3.09 -2.98
N ALA A 89 -0.38 -4.23 -3.63
CA ALA A 89 -1.11 -5.34 -3.05
C ALA A 89 -0.43 -5.86 -1.77
N ASN A 90 0.90 -6.03 -1.81
CA ASN A 90 1.67 -6.39 -0.63
C ASN A 90 1.55 -5.35 0.49
N PHE A 91 1.71 -4.06 0.19
CA PHE A 91 1.52 -2.96 1.14
C PHE A 91 0.18 -3.10 1.88
N PHE A 92 -0.92 -3.23 1.15
CA PHE A 92 -2.26 -3.33 1.75
C PHE A 92 -2.44 -4.63 2.55
N SER A 93 -1.80 -5.73 2.14
CA SER A 93 -1.82 -6.99 2.91
C SER A 93 -1.18 -6.89 4.30
N PHE A 94 -0.35 -5.88 4.56
CA PHE A 94 0.19 -5.58 5.89
C PHE A 94 -0.52 -4.39 6.56
N ALA A 95 -0.92 -3.39 5.78
CA ALA A 95 -1.40 -2.10 6.29
C ALA A 95 -2.84 -2.13 6.85
N PHE A 96 -3.72 -3.03 6.39
CA PHE A 96 -5.13 -3.03 6.86
C PHE A 96 -5.33 -3.40 8.33
N ALA A 97 -4.30 -3.86 9.03
CA ALA A 97 -4.34 -4.01 10.48
C ALA A 97 -4.46 -2.67 11.23
N TYR A 98 -4.14 -1.54 10.57
CA TYR A 98 -4.15 -0.21 11.17
C TYR A 98 -5.47 0.50 10.86
N ARG A 99 -6.19 0.92 11.91
CA ARG A 99 -7.49 1.60 11.77
C ARG A 99 -7.42 2.86 10.90
N VAL A 100 -6.34 3.63 11.01
CA VAL A 100 -6.11 4.85 10.21
C VAL A 100 -5.93 4.54 8.72
N VAL A 101 -5.44 3.34 8.37
CA VAL A 101 -5.34 2.89 6.97
C VAL A 101 -6.74 2.62 6.43
N LEU A 102 -7.55 1.83 7.14
CA LEU A 102 -8.90 1.47 6.70
C LEU A 102 -9.75 2.72 6.43
N SER A 103 -9.78 3.66 7.38
CA SER A 103 -10.55 4.90 7.24
C SER A 103 -10.06 5.77 6.08
N ALA A 104 -8.74 5.92 5.92
CA ALA A 104 -8.17 6.68 4.81
C ALA A 104 -8.38 5.99 3.46
N PHE A 105 -8.36 4.66 3.42
CA PHE A 105 -8.53 3.86 2.21
C PHE A 105 -9.98 3.93 1.70
N GLU A 106 -10.95 3.73 2.59
CA GLU A 106 -12.38 3.85 2.28
C GLU A 106 -12.74 5.26 1.82
N ALA A 107 -12.23 6.29 2.52
CA ALA A 107 -12.48 7.69 2.17
C ALA A 107 -11.87 8.12 0.82
N GLN A 108 -10.96 7.33 0.22
CA GLN A 108 -10.25 7.65 -1.01
C GLN A 108 -10.59 6.69 -2.15
N ARG A 109 -11.78 6.07 -2.11
CA ARG A 109 -12.25 5.10 -3.12
C ARG A 109 -11.31 3.90 -3.29
N GLY A 110 -10.68 3.46 -2.20
CA GLY A 110 -9.83 2.29 -2.17
C GLY A 110 -10.55 0.97 -2.49
N PRO A 111 -11.73 0.66 -1.90
CA PRO A 111 -12.36 -0.65 -2.09
C PRO A 111 -12.66 -0.99 -3.56
N PRO A 112 -13.24 -0.06 -4.37
CA PRO A 112 -13.40 -0.31 -5.80
C PRO A 112 -12.08 -0.53 -6.55
N ALA A 113 -11.01 0.17 -6.17
CA ALA A 113 -9.70 0.02 -6.80
C ALA A 113 -9.08 -1.35 -6.50
N LEU A 114 -9.18 -1.82 -5.25
CA LEU A 114 -8.69 -3.13 -4.83
C LEU A 114 -9.47 -4.27 -5.49
N LEU A 115 -10.80 -4.17 -5.55
CA LEU A 115 -11.62 -5.19 -6.21
C LEU A 115 -11.32 -5.26 -7.71
N ARG A 116 -11.20 -4.12 -8.39
CA ARG A 116 -10.82 -4.08 -9.80
C ARG A 116 -9.44 -4.69 -10.04
N ALA A 117 -8.48 -4.42 -9.16
CA ALA A 117 -7.16 -5.02 -9.27
C ALA A 117 -7.17 -6.54 -9.03
N ALA A 118 -8.07 -7.04 -8.19
CA ALA A 118 -8.17 -8.45 -7.81
C ALA A 118 -9.01 -9.31 -8.79
N VAL A 119 -9.82 -8.70 -9.64
CA VAL A 119 -10.64 -9.40 -10.64
C VAL A 119 -9.91 -9.35 -12.00
N PRO A 120 -9.52 -10.50 -12.58
CA PRO A 120 -8.95 -10.51 -13.92
C PRO A 120 -9.99 -10.01 -14.93
N LEU A 121 -9.57 -9.14 -15.85
CA LEU A 121 -10.42 -8.71 -16.96
C LEU A 121 -10.56 -9.87 -17.96
N PRO A 122 -11.76 -10.09 -18.53
CA PRO A 122 -12.08 -11.29 -19.31
C PRO A 122 -11.37 -11.44 -20.68
N ASP A 123 -10.49 -10.51 -21.09
CA ASP A 123 -9.92 -10.49 -22.45
C ASP A 123 -8.38 -10.45 -22.53
N GLU A 124 -7.65 -10.62 -21.41
CA GLU A 124 -6.19 -10.78 -21.49
C GLU A 124 -5.85 -12.27 -21.54
N ASP A 125 -5.52 -12.78 -22.73
CA ASP A 125 -4.87 -14.08 -22.93
C ASP A 125 -3.55 -14.09 -22.14
N THR A 126 -3.59 -14.50 -20.86
CA THR A 126 -2.44 -14.36 -19.96
C THR A 126 -1.77 -15.71 -19.73
N GLU A 127 -0.77 -16.01 -20.55
CA GLU A 127 0.17 -17.10 -20.31
C GLU A 127 1.10 -16.78 -19.12
N GLY A 128 1.01 -17.60 -18.05
CA GLY A 128 2.18 -18.02 -17.28
C GLY A 128 2.51 -17.29 -15.96
N ASN A 129 2.31 -18.00 -14.84
CA ASN A 129 3.05 -18.03 -13.56
C ASN A 129 3.36 -16.73 -12.75
N ALA A 130 3.55 -15.56 -13.38
CA ALA A 130 3.72 -14.28 -12.69
C ALA A 130 2.40 -13.71 -12.19
N ASP A 131 1.33 -13.94 -12.96
CA ASP A 131 -0.04 -13.56 -12.60
C ASP A 131 -0.53 -14.26 -11.34
N ASP A 132 -0.16 -15.52 -11.14
CA ASP A 132 -0.60 -16.31 -9.98
C ASP A 132 -0.06 -15.75 -8.66
N ARG A 133 1.19 -15.26 -8.66
CA ARG A 133 1.77 -14.57 -7.49
C ARG A 133 1.11 -13.23 -7.22
N ASN A 134 0.83 -12.44 -8.26
CA ASN A 134 0.17 -11.16 -8.08
C ASN A 134 -1.27 -11.35 -7.58
N ALA A 135 -2.01 -12.31 -8.14
CA ALA A 135 -3.33 -12.72 -7.69
C ALA A 135 -3.32 -13.15 -6.22
N HIS A 136 -2.33 -13.95 -5.79
CA HIS A 136 -2.17 -14.32 -4.38
C HIS A 136 -2.05 -13.10 -3.46
N HIS A 137 -1.23 -12.11 -3.83
CA HIS A 137 -1.04 -10.90 -3.02
C HIS A 137 -2.31 -10.04 -2.96
N LEU A 138 -3.05 -9.95 -4.07
CA LEU A 138 -4.32 -9.22 -4.15
C LEU A 138 -5.41 -9.89 -3.31
N VAL A 139 -5.56 -11.22 -3.41
CA VAL A 139 -6.47 -12.00 -2.56
C VAL A 139 -6.13 -11.81 -1.09
N LYS A 140 -4.84 -11.86 -0.74
CA LYS A 140 -4.40 -11.59 0.65
C LYS A 140 -4.77 -10.16 1.08
N ALA A 141 -4.58 -9.16 0.23
CA ALA A 141 -4.98 -7.79 0.54
C ALA A 141 -6.50 -7.66 0.76
N VAL A 142 -7.32 -8.30 -0.07
CA VAL A 142 -8.79 -8.35 0.10
C VAL A 142 -9.16 -9.04 1.42
N LEU A 143 -8.56 -10.19 1.74
CA LEU A 143 -8.82 -10.88 3.00
C LEU A 143 -8.44 -10.02 4.21
N GLN A 144 -7.33 -9.27 4.13
CA GLN A 144 -6.90 -8.39 5.22
C GLN A 144 -7.78 -7.16 5.36
N TYR A 145 -8.30 -6.62 4.25
CA TYR A 145 -9.32 -5.58 4.28
C TYR A 145 -10.57 -6.05 5.02
N LEU A 146 -11.10 -7.23 4.65
CA LEU A 146 -12.27 -7.81 5.31
C LEU A 146 -12.02 -8.09 6.80
N ARG A 147 -10.87 -8.67 7.14
CA ARG A 147 -10.48 -8.91 8.55
C ARG A 147 -10.42 -7.62 9.34
N GLY A 148 -9.80 -6.59 8.79
CA GLY A 148 -9.69 -5.28 9.43
C GLY A 148 -11.06 -4.64 9.68
N HIS A 149 -11.96 -4.71 8.70
CA HIS A 149 -13.31 -4.15 8.81
C HIS A 149 -14.17 -4.91 9.84
N VAL A 150 -14.09 -6.26 9.86
CA VAL A 150 -14.78 -7.07 10.88
C VAL A 150 -14.23 -6.79 12.28
N ALA A 151 -12.91 -6.66 12.43
CA ALA A 151 -12.29 -6.34 13.71
C ALA A 151 -12.78 -4.98 14.25
N GLN A 152 -12.88 -3.96 13.38
CA GLN A 152 -13.45 -2.67 13.74
C GLN A 152 -14.91 -2.77 14.17
N PHE A 153 -15.73 -3.51 13.40
CA PHE A 153 -17.12 -3.73 13.73
C PHE A 153 -17.30 -4.36 15.12
N ILE A 154 -16.50 -5.38 15.45
CA ILE A 154 -16.54 -6.04 16.76
C ILE A 154 -16.16 -5.07 17.88
N VAL A 155 -15.11 -4.28 17.70
CA VAL A 155 -14.67 -3.27 18.69
C VAL A 155 -15.75 -2.22 18.91
N ASP A 156 -16.35 -1.68 17.84
CA ASP A 156 -17.38 -0.66 17.91
C ASP A 156 -18.70 -1.22 18.47
N ALA A 157 -19.00 -2.50 18.26
CA ALA A 157 -20.14 -3.17 18.90
C ALA A 157 -19.90 -3.36 20.41
N GLY A 158 -18.71 -3.81 20.81
CA GLY A 158 -18.33 -3.95 22.22
C GLY A 158 -18.37 -2.61 22.98
N ALA A 159 -17.90 -1.53 22.36
CA ALA A 159 -17.93 -0.19 22.95
C ALA A 159 -19.35 0.38 23.16
N ARG A 160 -20.37 -0.14 22.47
CA ARG A 160 -21.78 0.27 22.63
C ARG A 160 -22.50 -0.45 23.77
N HIS A 161 -21.90 -1.50 24.32
CA HIS A 161 -22.47 -2.34 25.38
C HIS A 161 -21.70 -2.25 26.71
N ALA A 162 -20.69 -1.38 26.79
CA ALA A 162 -19.93 -1.04 28.00
C ALA A 162 -20.31 0.35 28.50
#